data_AF-A0A2M7ZSJ8-F1
#
_entry.id   AF-A0A2M7ZSJ8-F1
#
_cell.length_a   1.000
_cell.length_b   1.000
_cell.length_c   1.000
_cell.angle_alpha   90.00
_cell.angle_beta   90.00
_cell.angle_gamma   90.00
#
_symmetry.space_group_name_H-M   'P 1'
#
loop_
_entity.id
_entity.type
_entity.pdbx_description
1 polymer ?
#
loop_
_entity_poly.entity_id
_entity_poly.type
_entity_poly.pdbx_seq_one_letter_code
_entity_poly.pdbx_strand_id
1 'polypeptide(L)' 'MIKLSSIIIAKNEEKNIGRCIKSQLGCVDEIVVVVDEKSSDRTAEIVQTFPEVKHSVSKWQGYSGTKNFALQL' A
#
# COMPACT_ATOMS: atom_id res chain seq x y z
N MET A 1 24.65 2.29 2.28
CA MET A 1 23.48 3.18 2.40
C MET A 1 22.35 2.37 3.03
N ILE A 2 21.57 2.94 3.94
CA ILE A 2 20.46 2.23 4.60
C ILE A 2 19.27 2.23 3.63
N LYS A 3 18.64 1.07 3.42
CA LYS A 3 17.43 0.97 2.61
C LYS A 3 16.20 1.33 3.43
N LEU A 4 15.26 2.06 2.83
CA LEU A 4 14.02 2.48 3.45
C LEU A 4 12.81 1.91 2.71
N SER A 5 11.96 1.19 3.43
CA SER A 5 10.66 0.71 2.92
C SER A 5 9.52 1.51 3.53
N SER A 6 8.51 1.84 2.74
CA SER A 6 7.26 2.42 3.21
C SER A 6 6.11 1.42 3.15
N ILE A 7 5.39 1.28 4.26
CA ILE A 7 4.19 0.43 4.36
C ILE A 7 2.96 1.32 4.42
N ILE A 8 2.03 1.08 3.49
CA ILE A 8 0.71 1.69 3.45
C ILE A 8 -0.33 0.60 3.65
N ILE A 9 -1.34 0.89 4.48
CA ILE A 9 -2.55 0.08 4.60
C ILE A 9 -3.72 0.97 4.21
N ALA A 10 -4.59 0.50 3.32
CA ALA A 10 -5.61 1.34 2.69
C ALA A 10 -6.98 0.64 2.68
N LYS A 11 -8.05 1.44 2.84
CA LYS A 11 -9.43 1.02 2.64
C LYS A 11 -10.25 2.21 2.13
N ASN A 12 -10.85 2.07 0.96
CA ASN A 12 -11.67 3.13 0.36
C ASN A 12 -10.94 4.48 0.20
N GLU A 13 -9.73 4.45 -0.34
CA GLU A 13 -8.82 5.58 -0.50
C GLU A 13 -8.62 5.98 -1.98
N GLU A 14 -9.59 5.74 -2.89
CA GLU A 14 -9.42 6.05 -4.32
C GLU A 14 -9.04 7.51 -4.61
N LYS A 15 -9.46 8.44 -3.75
CA LYS A 15 -9.17 9.87 -3.88
C LYS A 15 -7.76 10.25 -3.43
N ASN A 16 -7.09 9.39 -2.66
CA ASN A 16 -5.85 9.72 -1.96
C ASN A 16 -4.69 8.78 -2.32
N ILE A 17 -4.95 7.50 -2.57
CA ILE A 17 -3.90 6.48 -2.66
C ILE A 17 -2.90 6.77 -3.79
N GLY A 18 -3.38 7.24 -4.95
CA GLY A 18 -2.50 7.60 -6.07
C GLY A 18 -1.59 8.79 -5.76
N ARG A 19 -2.11 9.82 -5.06
CA ARG A 19 -1.32 10.98 -4.58
C ARG A 19 -0.30 10.54 -3.53
N CYS A 20 -0.71 9.65 -2.62
CA CYS A 20 0.14 9.13 -1.55
C CYS A 20 1.35 8.39 -2.13
N ILE A 21 1.13 7.41 -3.02
CA ILE A 21 2.21 6.65 -3.67
C ILE A 21 3.16 7.58 -4.42
N LYS A 22 2.63 8.48 -5.26
CA LYS A 22 3.44 9.43 -6.05
C LYS A 22 4.35 10.31 -5.18
N SER A 23 3.90 10.68 -3.98
CA SER A 23 4.70 11.52 -3.07
C SER A 23 5.91 10.81 -2.47
N GLN A 24 5.97 9.48 -2.57
CA GLN A 24 7.05 8.66 -2.01
C GLN A 24 8.05 8.18 -3.06
N LEU A 25 7.70 8.28 -4.35
CA LEU A 25 8.58 7.89 -5.44
C LEU A 25 9.87 8.71 -5.40
N GLY A 26 11.01 8.02 -5.33
CA GLY A 26 12.33 8.64 -5.21
C GLY A 26 12.74 9.04 -3.78
N CYS A 27 11.86 8.89 -2.79
CA CYS A 27 12.18 9.13 -1.37
C CYS A 27 12.49 7.84 -0.60
N VAL A 28 11.97 6.71 -1.07
CA VAL A 28 12.13 5.39 -0.45
C VAL A 28 12.53 4.35 -1.51
N ASP A 29 13.21 3.29 -1.09
CA ASP A 29 13.65 2.21 -1.98
C ASP A 29 12.53 1.22 -2.33
N GLU A 30 11.52 1.13 -1.47
CA GLU A 30 10.41 0.18 -1.61
C GLU A 30 9.10 0.77 -1.06
N ILE A 31 8.01 0.50 -1.76
CA ILE A 31 6.64 0.82 -1.32
C ILE A 31 5.85 -0.48 -1.30
N VAL A 32 5.25 -0.79 -0.15
CA VAL A 32 4.36 -1.93 0.05
C VAL A 32 2.97 -1.42 0.42
N VAL A 33 1.95 -1.80 -0.34
CA VAL A 33 0.56 -1.39 -0.12
C VAL A 33 -0.32 -2.61 0.16
N VAL A 34 -0.96 -2.65 1.31
CA VAL A 34 -2.00 -3.64 1.61
C VAL A 34 -3.37 -2.97 1.56
N VAL A 35 -4.21 -3.45 0.65
CA VAL A 35 -5.59 -2.98 0.50
C VAL A 35 -6.52 -3.93 1.26
N ASP A 36 -7.39 -3.38 2.10
CA ASP A 36 -8.45 -4.15 2.76
C ASP A 36 -9.35 -4.79 1.69
N GLU A 37 -9.58 -6.11 1.79
CA GLU A 37 -10.48 -6.88 0.91
C GLU A 37 -11.91 -6.31 0.86
N LYS A 38 -12.31 -5.57 1.90
CA LYS A 38 -13.62 -4.88 1.98
C LYS A 38 -13.60 -3.49 1.36
N SER A 39 -12.56 -3.12 0.61
CA SER A 39 -12.58 -1.91 -0.21
C SER A 39 -13.60 -2.07 -1.33
N SER A 40 -14.49 -1.10 -1.47
CA SER A 40 -15.60 -1.11 -2.42
C SER A 40 -15.45 -0.06 -3.53
N ASP A 41 -14.32 0.63 -3.55
CA ASP A 41 -13.98 1.68 -4.50
C ASP A 41 -12.77 1.26 -5.36
N ARG A 42 -12.23 2.20 -6.14
CA ARG A 42 -11.14 1.91 -7.07
C ARG A 42 -9.76 1.87 -6.43
N THR A 43 -9.64 1.77 -5.10
CA THR A 43 -8.33 1.78 -4.39
C THR A 43 -7.39 0.72 -4.94
N ALA A 44 -7.83 -0.54 -5.04
CA ALA A 44 -7.00 -1.64 -5.53
C ALA A 44 -6.59 -1.45 -7.00
N GLU A 45 -7.54 -1.03 -7.85
CA GLU A 45 -7.26 -0.72 -9.26
C GLU A 45 -6.18 0.35 -9.40
N ILE A 46 -6.28 1.43 -8.61
CA ILE A 46 -5.31 2.53 -8.66
C ILE A 46 -3.93 2.04 -8.23
N VAL A 47 -3.81 1.24 -7.16
CA VAL A 47 -2.53 0.68 -6.71
C VAL A 47 -1.89 -0.18 -7.80
N GLN A 48 -2.67 -0.99 -8.51
CA GLN A 48 -2.20 -1.84 -9.61
C GLN A 48 -1.62 -1.06 -10.79
N THR A 49 -1.93 0.24 -10.92
CA THR A 49 -1.34 1.09 -11.97
C THR A 49 0.12 1.49 -11.70
N PHE A 50 0.66 1.20 -10.51
CA PHE A 50 2.04 1.51 -10.13
C PHE A 50 2.91 0.24 -10.16
N PRO A 51 3.68 -0.01 -11.24
CA PRO A 51 4.43 -1.25 -11.39
C PRO A 51 5.57 -1.41 -10.37
N GLU A 52 6.10 -0.31 -9.82
CA GLU A 52 7.12 -0.31 -8.78
C GLU A 52 6.60 -0.61 -7.36
N VAL A 53 5.28 -0.74 -7.17
CA VAL A 53 4.65 -0.94 -5.87
C VAL A 53 4.32 -2.41 -5.64
N LYS A 54 4.90 -3.01 -4.59
CA LYS A 54 4.45 -4.29 -4.06
C LYS A 54 3.07 -4.11 -3.44
N HIS A 55 2.12 -4.97 -3.78
CA HIS A 55 0.78 -4.84 -3.23
C HIS A 55 0.09 -6.17 -2.99
N SER A 56 -0.86 -6.15 -2.06
CA SER A 56 -1.72 -7.29 -1.75
C SER A 56 -3.10 -6.82 -1.34
N VAL A 57 -4.12 -7.59 -1.68
CA VAL A 57 -5.46 -7.44 -1.13
C VAL A 57 -5.61 -8.49 -0.03
N SER A 58 -5.95 -8.07 1.18
CA SER A 58 -5.98 -8.96 2.35
C SER A 58 -7.08 -8.56 3.33
N LYS A 59 -7.53 -9.53 4.12
CA LYS A 59 -8.46 -9.29 5.22
C LYS A 59 -7.82 -8.35 6.25
N TRP A 60 -8.59 -7.35 6.67
CA TRP A 60 -8.16 -6.44 7.74
C TRP A 60 -7.93 -7.19 9.06
N GLN A 61 -6.73 -7.04 9.62
CA GLN A 61 -6.28 -7.68 10.87
C GLN A 61 -6.02 -6.66 11.99
N GLY A 62 -6.53 -5.43 11.84
CA GLY A 62 -6.16 -4.29 12.69
C GLY A 62 -4.85 -3.63 12.25
N TYR A 63 -4.55 -2.46 12.80
CA TYR A 63 -3.40 -1.65 12.38
C TYR A 63 -2.07 -2.41 12.47
N SER A 64 -1.80 -3.06 13.60
CA SER A 64 -0.54 -3.79 13.80
C SER A 64 -0.49 -5.07 12.98
N GLY A 65 -1.58 -5.84 12.94
CA GLY A 65 -1.65 -7.11 12.21
C GLY A 65 -1.46 -6.92 10.71
N THR A 66 -2.15 -5.94 10.11
CA THR A 66 -2.02 -5.66 8.67
C THR A 66 -0.64 -5.10 8.31
N LYS A 67 -0.01 -4.30 9.18
CA LYS A 67 1.38 -3.86 8.98
C LYS A 67 2.38 -5.00 9.10
N ASN A 68 2.19 -5.90 10.06
CA ASN A 68 3.04 -7.09 10.20
C ASN A 68 2.91 -8.04 9.01
N PHE A 69 1.71 -8.18 8.45
CA PHE A 69 1.51 -8.91 7.20
C PHE A 69 2.27 -8.25 6.04
N ALA A 70 2.22 -6.92 5.92
CA ALA A 70 2.95 -6.19 4.89
C ALA A 70 4.48 -6.39 4.97
N LEU A 71 5.04 -6.61 6.17
CA LEU A 71 6.48 -6.92 6.35
C LEU A 71 6.91 -8.24 5.71
N GLN A 72 5.97 -9.12 5.34
CA GLN A 72 6.27 -10.43 4.73
C GLN A 72 6.19 -10.42 3.20
N LEU A 73 5.92 -9.27 2.57
CA LEU A 73 5.83 -9.07 1.12
C LEU A 73 7.15 -8.54 0.53
#